data_AF-A0A961TQ69-F1
#
_entry.id   AF-A0A961TQ69-F1
#
_cell.length_a   1.000
_cell.length_b   1.000
_cell.length_c   1.000
_cell.angle_alpha   90.00
_cell.angle_beta   90.00
_cell.angle_gamma   90.00
#
_symmetry.space_group_name_H-M   'P 1'
#
loop_
_entity.id
_entity.type
_entity.pdbx_description
1 polymer ?
#
loop_
_entity_poly.entity_id
_entity_poly.type
_entity_poly.pdbx_seq_one_letter_code
_entity_poly.pdbx_strand_id
1 'polypeptide(L)'
;MDPFVVFDAQQVLPNRFGLALAAASRARALNHGHFPRIEPSSNSGPIEIALSEISAGAFDENELAPFAASGDNIGRLEAPRGRNCDSGLQSIAVASASQVGERHKYGKASRKEKQDAEDSRTSLHL
;
A
#
# COMPACT_ATOMS: atom_id res chain seq x y z
N MET A 1 11.69 -9.27 -1.26
CA MET A 1 11.78 -8.34 -2.39
C MET A 1 12.49 -8.96 -3.58
N ASP A 2 11.72 -9.28 -4.61
CA ASP A 2 12.23 -9.65 -5.92
C ASP A 2 12.67 -8.37 -6.67
N PRO A 3 13.94 -8.19 -7.03
CA PRO A 3 14.41 -6.98 -7.71
C PRO A 3 13.88 -6.85 -9.15
N PHE A 4 13.42 -7.94 -9.77
CA PHE A 4 12.99 -7.93 -11.17
C PHE A 4 11.61 -7.30 -11.37
N VAL A 5 10.74 -7.36 -10.36
CA VAL A 5 9.36 -6.82 -10.42
C VAL A 5 9.31 -5.33 -10.78
N VAL A 6 10.33 -4.55 -10.42
CA VAL A 6 10.40 -3.12 -10.74
C VAL A 6 10.60 -2.91 -12.23
N PHE A 7 11.42 -3.74 -12.88
CA PHE A 7 11.67 -3.67 -14.32
C PHE A 7 10.46 -4.13 -15.13
N ASP A 8 9.73 -5.13 -14.62
CA ASP A 8 8.47 -5.56 -15.24
C ASP A 8 7.40 -4.47 -15.12
N ALA A 9 7.28 -3.84 -13.94
CA ALA A 9 6.34 -2.73 -13.73
C ALA A 9 6.69 -1.49 -14.58
N GLN A 10 7.96 -1.27 -14.90
CA GLN A 10 8.39 -0.21 -15.83
C GLN A 10 7.92 -0.44 -17.27
N GLN A 11 7.64 -1.68 -17.69
CA GLN A 11 7.06 -1.94 -19.01
C GLN A 11 5.61 -1.42 -19.11
N VAL A 12 4.89 -1.42 -17.99
CA VAL A 12 3.51 -0.91 -17.90
C VAL A 12 3.50 0.60 -17.68
N LEU A 13 4.36 1.11 -16.80
CA LEU A 13 4.47 2.53 -16.49
C LEU A 13 5.92 3.03 -16.64
N PRO A 14 6.32 3.51 -17.83
CA PRO A 14 7.73 3.82 -18.13
C PRO A 14 8.26 5.04 -17.37
N ASN A 15 7.37 5.92 -16.89
CA ASN A 15 7.77 7.03 -16.03
C ASN A 15 8.19 6.51 -14.64
N ARG A 16 9.49 6.43 -14.37
CA ARG A 16 10.03 5.95 -13.08
C ARG A 16 9.52 6.71 -11.85
N PHE A 17 9.25 8.02 -11.97
CA PHE A 17 8.73 8.81 -10.86
C PHE A 17 7.23 8.59 -10.69
N GLY A 18 6.51 8.53 -11.80
CA GLY A 18 5.11 8.12 -11.84
C GLY A 18 4.90 6.75 -11.23
N LEU A 19 5.73 5.77 -11.60
CA LEU A 19 5.74 4.42 -11.05
C LEU A 19 5.95 4.40 -9.54
N ALA A 20 6.96 5.13 -9.04
CA ALA A 20 7.20 5.23 -7.61
C ALA A 20 5.99 5.83 -6.88
N LEU A 21 5.36 6.86 -7.44
CA LEU A 21 4.19 7.51 -6.85
C LEU A 21 2.95 6.61 -6.89
N ALA A 22 2.69 5.94 -8.01
CA ALA A 22 1.61 4.97 -8.18
C ALA A 22 1.74 3.83 -7.17
N ALA A 23 2.90 3.18 -7.12
CA ALA A 23 3.18 2.09 -6.19
C ALA A 23 3.05 2.55 -4.73
N ALA A 24 3.56 3.73 -4.38
CA ALA A 24 3.44 4.28 -3.03
C ALA A 24 1.97 4.57 -2.65
N SER A 25 1.19 5.14 -3.57
CA SER A 25 -0.23 5.41 -3.35
C SER A 25 -1.02 4.12 -3.12
N ARG A 26 -0.76 3.09 -3.92
CA ARG A 26 -1.39 1.78 -3.79
C ARG A 26 -0.97 1.07 -2.51
N ALA A 27 0.32 1.09 -2.17
CA ALA A 27 0.82 0.53 -0.91
C ALA A 27 0.17 1.19 0.32
N ARG A 28 -0.11 2.50 0.27
CA ARG A 28 -0.90 3.17 1.31
C ARG A 28 -2.33 2.65 1.37
N ALA A 29 -2.99 2.45 0.23
CA ALA A 29 -4.32 1.85 0.20
C ALA A 29 -4.32 0.43 0.80
N LEU A 30 -3.33 -0.40 0.48
CA LEU A 30 -3.18 -1.74 1.08
C LEU A 30 -2.99 -1.66 2.60
N ASN A 31 -2.16 -0.73 3.08
CA ASN A 31 -1.99 -0.48 4.51
C ASN A 31 -3.27 0.03 5.21
N HIS A 32 -4.19 0.64 4.46
CA HIS A 32 -5.51 1.03 4.94
C HIS A 32 -6.55 -0.11 4.89
N GLY A 33 -6.15 -1.33 4.49
CA GLY A 33 -7.02 -2.50 4.46
C GLY A 33 -7.74 -2.71 3.12
N HIS A 34 -7.35 -2.02 2.05
CA HIS A 34 -7.84 -2.37 0.73
C HIS A 34 -7.33 -3.75 0.30
N PHE A 35 -8.19 -4.51 -0.37
CA PHE A 35 -7.86 -5.84 -0.86
C PHE A 35 -6.85 -5.79 -2.02
N PRO A 36 -5.86 -6.69 -2.04
CA PRO A 36 -5.03 -6.95 -3.22
C PRO A 36 -5.88 -7.40 -4.42
N ARG A 37 -5.51 -6.97 -5.62
CA ARG A 37 -6.11 -7.41 -6.90
C ARG A 37 -5.53 -8.73 -7.38
N ILE A 38 -4.32 -9.06 -6.92
CA ILE A 38 -3.60 -10.30 -7.21
C ILE A 38 -3.24 -10.97 -5.90
N GLU A 39 -3.26 -12.30 -5.90
CA GLU A 39 -2.85 -13.10 -4.76
C GLU A 39 -1.39 -12.78 -4.37
N PRO A 40 -1.16 -12.23 -3.16
CA PRO A 40 0.18 -11.88 -2.73
C PRO A 40 0.97 -13.14 -2.37
N SER A 41 2.28 -13.12 -2.66
CA SER A 41 3.17 -14.16 -2.12
C SER A 41 3.23 -14.04 -0.59
N SER A 42 3.44 -15.16 0.10
CA SER A 42 3.36 -15.24 1.57
C SER A 42 4.30 -14.28 2.32
N ASN A 43 5.33 -13.76 1.67
CA ASN A 43 6.33 -12.86 2.25
C ASN A 43 6.38 -11.47 1.60
N SER A 44 5.40 -11.12 0.74
CA SER A 44 5.41 -9.83 0.04
C SER A 44 4.89 -8.69 0.91
N GLY A 45 5.69 -7.63 1.02
CA GLY A 45 5.26 -6.38 1.64
C GLY A 45 4.30 -5.57 0.75
N PRO A 46 3.60 -4.55 1.29
CA PRO A 46 2.62 -3.76 0.54
C PRO A 46 3.16 -3.13 -0.75
N ILE A 47 4.42 -2.71 -0.75
CA ILE A 47 5.09 -2.13 -1.93
C ILE A 47 5.34 -3.20 -2.99
N GLU A 48 5.71 -4.43 -2.58
CA GLU A 48 5.93 -5.54 -3.51
C GLU A 48 4.61 -6.00 -4.15
N ILE A 49 3.54 -6.06 -3.35
CA ILE A 49 2.19 -6.35 -3.84
C ILE A 49 1.77 -5.29 -4.86
N ALA A 50 1.92 -4.01 -4.54
CA ALA A 50 1.58 -2.92 -5.45
C ALA A 50 2.37 -2.97 -6.77
N LEU A 51 3.68 -3.23 -6.72
CA LEU A 51 4.51 -3.37 -7.93
C LEU A 51 4.10 -4.61 -8.75
N SER A 52 3.75 -5.72 -8.09
CA SER A 52 3.28 -6.94 -8.75
C SER A 52 1.91 -6.74 -9.42
N GLU A 53 1.01 -5.97 -8.80
CA GLU A 53 -0.27 -5.58 -9.40
C GLU A 53 -0.07 -4.72 -10.65
N ILE A 54 0.90 -3.78 -10.61
CA ILE A 54 1.22 -2.93 -11.77
C ILE A 54 1.85 -3.77 -12.88
N SER A 55 2.84 -4.62 -12.58
CA SER A 55 3.53 -5.42 -13.60
C SER A 55 2.63 -6.43 -14.30
N ALA A 56 1.66 -6.98 -13.57
CA ALA A 56 0.66 -7.88 -14.12
C ALA A 56 -0.49 -7.17 -14.86
N GLY A 57 -0.49 -5.83 -14.93
CA GLY A 57 -1.53 -5.07 -15.62
C GLY A 57 -2.89 -5.13 -14.94
N ALA A 58 -2.94 -5.25 -13.61
CA ALA A 58 -4.19 -5.31 -12.85
C ALA A 58 -4.88 -3.94 -12.68
N PHE A 59 -4.34 -2.88 -13.28
CA PHE A 59 -4.90 -1.53 -13.29
C PHE A 59 -5.28 -1.12 -14.71
N ASP A 60 -6.38 -0.41 -14.85
CA ASP A 60 -6.79 0.14 -16.14
C ASP A 60 -5.89 1.31 -16.54
N GLU A 61 -5.78 1.57 -17.84
CA GLU A 61 -5.02 2.70 -18.38
C GLU A 61 -5.47 4.04 -17.77
N ASN A 62 -6.78 4.22 -17.56
CA ASN A 62 -7.35 5.42 -16.95
C ASN A 62 -6.92 5.61 -15.48
N GLU A 63 -6.71 4.52 -14.73
CA GLU A 63 -6.25 4.58 -13.34
C GLU A 63 -4.76 4.96 -13.27
N LEU A 64 -3.97 4.52 -14.25
CA LEU A 64 -2.53 4.80 -14.33
C LEU A 64 -2.19 6.09 -15.08
N ALA A 65 -3.11 6.61 -15.91
CA ALA A 65 -2.93 7.81 -16.71
C ALA A 65 -2.40 9.02 -15.92
N PRO A 66 -2.84 9.31 -14.68
CA PRO A 66 -2.29 10.41 -13.89
C PRO A 66 -0.80 10.29 -13.58
N PHE A 67 -0.26 9.08 -13.58
CA PHE A 67 1.15 8.79 -13.30
C PHE A 67 1.99 8.67 -14.59
N ALA A 68 1.36 8.42 -15.74
CA ALA A 68 2.02 8.27 -17.02
C ALA A 68 2.43 9.62 -17.65
N ALA A 69 1.75 10.71 -17.29
CA ALA A 69 1.99 12.02 -17.90
C ALA A 69 3.43 12.51 -17.67
N SER A 70 4.19 12.65 -18.76
CA SER A 70 5.55 13.19 -18.75
C SER A 70 5.69 14.50 -19.55
N GLY A 71 4.61 15.06 -20.10
CA GLY A 71 4.73 16.11 -21.13
C GLY A 71 3.86 17.33 -20.92
N ASP A 72 2.54 17.20 -21.04
CA ASP A 72 1.75 18.36 -21.42
C ASP A 72 0.67 18.67 -20.40
N ASN A 73 0.90 19.72 -19.61
CA ASN A 73 -0.04 20.32 -18.66
C ASN A 73 -0.25 19.55 -17.36
N ILE A 74 0.78 19.46 -16.51
CA ILE A 74 0.53 19.42 -15.07
C ILE A 74 0.01 20.81 -14.69
N GLY A 75 -1.27 21.06 -14.97
CA GLY A 75 -2.01 22.11 -14.31
C GLY A 75 -1.76 21.91 -12.83
N ARG A 76 -1.28 22.96 -12.15
CA ARG A 76 -1.11 23.00 -10.70
C ARG A 76 -2.33 22.30 -10.09
N LEU A 77 -2.13 21.16 -9.42
CA LEU A 77 -3.18 20.55 -8.61
C LEU A 77 -3.52 21.60 -7.55
N GLU A 78 -4.54 22.40 -7.84
CA GLU A 78 -5.03 23.42 -6.92
C GLU A 78 -5.33 22.68 -5.62
N ALA A 79 -4.58 23.04 -4.57
CA ALA A 79 -4.86 22.52 -3.26
C ALA A 79 -6.34 22.75 -2.97
N PRO A 80 -7.07 21.79 -2.37
CA PRO A 80 -8.46 22.01 -1.99
C PRO A 80 -8.47 23.29 -1.16
N ARG A 81 -9.05 24.35 -1.72
CA ARG A 81 -9.08 25.66 -1.06
C ARG A 81 -9.72 25.40 0.28
N GLY A 82 -8.96 25.66 1.34
CA GLY A 82 -9.44 25.51 2.71
C GLY A 82 -10.81 26.15 2.76
N ARG A 83 -11.82 25.36 3.13
CA ARG A 83 -13.14 25.91 3.42
C ARG A 83 -12.91 26.98 4.48
N ASN A 84 -13.03 28.24 4.09
CA ASN A 84 -13.11 29.33 5.05
C ASN A 84 -14.27 28.96 5.97
N CYS A 85 -13.94 28.71 7.23
CA CYS A 85 -14.92 28.55 8.29
C CYS A 85 -15.48 29.94 8.62
N ASP A 86 -16.17 30.53 7.65
CA ASP A 86 -16.96 31.72 7.89
C ASP A 86 -18.37 31.23 8.23
N SER A 87 -18.70 31.40 9.50
CA SER A 87 -19.99 31.15 10.10
C SER A 87 -21.12 31.79 9.28
N GLY A 88 -21.98 30.98 8.67
CA GLY A 88 -23.20 31.47 8.04
C GLY A 88 -23.99 30.32 7.44
N LEU A 89 -25.06 29.93 8.13
CA LEU A 89 -26.07 28.96 7.71
C LEU A 89 -26.36 29.00 6.21
N GLN A 90 -26.16 27.87 5.50
CA GLN A 90 -27.18 27.29 4.63
C GLN A 90 -26.85 25.85 4.22
N SER A 91 -27.85 25.03 4.44
CA SER A 91 -27.93 23.59 4.24
C SER A 91 -27.83 23.22 2.76
N ILE A 92 -26.93 22.29 2.42
CA ILE A 92 -27.22 21.30 1.38
C ILE A 92 -26.65 19.97 1.86
N ALA A 93 -27.54 19.08 2.26
CA ALA A 93 -27.23 17.72 2.61
C ALA A 93 -26.84 16.92 1.34
N VAL A 94 -25.69 16.25 1.39
CA VAL A 94 -25.49 14.99 0.68
C VAL A 94 -24.94 13.97 1.68
N ALA A 95 -25.72 12.90 1.85
CA ALA A 95 -25.49 11.78 2.75
C ALA A 95 -24.09 11.16 2.55
N SER A 96 -23.27 11.08 3.59
CA SER A 96 -23.12 9.95 4.52
C SER A 96 -22.50 8.70 3.88
N ALA A 97 -21.21 8.50 4.16
CA ALA A 97 -20.66 7.17 4.41
C ALA A 97 -19.75 7.26 5.63
N SER A 98 -20.36 6.91 6.75
CA SER A 98 -19.77 6.68 8.06
C SER A 98 -18.92 5.41 8.00
N GLN A 99 -17.67 5.47 8.46
CA GLN A 99 -17.13 4.48 9.39
C GLN A 99 -15.87 5.00 10.06
N VAL A 100 -16.09 5.54 11.25
CA VAL A 100 -15.14 5.62 12.35
C VAL A 100 -14.85 4.19 12.82
N GLY A 101 -13.58 3.83 12.95
CA GLY A 101 -13.17 2.50 13.39
C GLY A 101 -11.74 2.47 13.91
N GLU A 102 -11.59 2.89 15.17
CA GLU A 102 -10.61 2.44 16.17
C GLU A 102 -9.09 2.43 15.85
N ARG A 103 -8.41 3.41 16.44
CA ARG A 103 -6.95 3.39 16.68
C ARG A 103 -6.60 2.26 17.65
N HIS A 104 -6.26 1.10 17.14
CA HIS A 104 -5.63 0.05 17.94
C HIS A 104 -4.17 0.42 18.24
N LYS A 105 -3.93 0.78 19.51
CA LYS A 105 -2.59 0.95 20.08
C LYS A 105 -1.95 -0.43 20.20
N TYR A 106 -0.94 -0.74 19.39
CA TYR A 106 -0.12 -1.93 19.64
C TYR A 106 0.83 -1.67 20.80
N GLY A 107 0.45 -2.24 21.95
CA GLY A 107 1.27 -2.36 23.13
C GLY A 107 2.46 -3.28 22.90
N LYS A 108 3.58 -2.91 23.53
CA LYS A 108 4.77 -3.75 23.67
C LYS A 108 4.41 -5.00 24.49
N ALA A 109 4.72 -6.18 23.96
CA ALA A 109 4.75 -7.40 24.75
C ALA A 109 6.16 -8.01 24.66
N SER A 110 6.91 -7.86 25.75
CA SER A 110 8.05 -8.68 26.09
C SER A 110 7.63 -10.16 26.12
N ARG A 111 8.42 -11.04 25.49
CA ARG A 111 8.42 -12.47 25.86
C ARG A 111 9.84 -12.89 26.21
N LYS A 112 10.08 -12.90 27.53
CA LYS A 112 11.20 -13.60 28.17
C LYS A 112 10.95 -15.10 28.07
N GLU A 113 11.98 -15.80 27.61
CA GLU A 113 12.59 -16.97 28.26
C GLU A 113 11.85 -18.33 28.35
N LYS A 114 12.66 -19.35 28.08
CA LYS A 114 12.60 -20.77 28.47
C LYS A 114 11.83 -21.74 27.57
N GLN A 115 12.61 -22.58 26.88
CA GLN A 115 12.42 -24.03 26.98
C GLN A 115 13.76 -24.73 26.72
N ASP A 116 14.46 -25.03 27.81
CA ASP A 116 15.40 -26.15 27.89
C ASP A 116 14.59 -27.45 27.79
N ALA A 117 15.03 -28.40 26.95
CA ALA A 117 14.86 -29.86 27.04
C ALA A 117 14.88 -30.51 25.65
N GLU A 118 16.03 -31.00 25.22
CA GLU A 118 16.19 -32.24 24.43
C GLU A 118 17.60 -32.76 24.74
N ASP A 119 17.77 -33.19 25.99
CA ASP A 119 18.82 -34.13 26.36
C ASP A 119 18.28 -35.53 26.03
N SER A 120 19.14 -36.45 25.58
CA SER A 120 18.88 -37.89 25.37
C SER A 120 18.44 -38.35 23.97
N ARG A 121 19.36 -38.32 23.00
CA ARG A 121 19.45 -39.39 21.99
C ARG A 121 20.88 -39.48 21.44
N THR A 122 21.42 -40.70 21.52
CA THR A 122 22.69 -41.18 20.93
C THR A 122 23.99 -40.86 21.68
N SER A 123 24.09 -41.32 22.92
CA SER A 123 25.27 -42.09 23.34
C SER A 123 24.88 -43.56 23.48
N LEU A 124 25.83 -44.45 23.13
CA LEU A 124 25.83 -45.92 23.29
C LEU A 124 25.11 -46.74 22.20
N HIS A 125 25.84 -47.10 21.14
CA HIS A 125 26.29 -48.49 20.95
C HIS A 125 27.26 -48.62 19.75
N LEU A 126 28.42 -49.22 20.04
CA LEU A 126 29.49 -49.74 19.16
C LEU A 126 30.49 -48.74 18.57
#